data_AF-A0A1Y4EFM2-F1
#
_entry.id   AF-A0A1Y4EFM2-F1
#
_cell.length_a   1.000
_cell.length_b   1.000
_cell.length_c   1.000
_cell.angle_alpha   90.00
_cell.angle_beta   90.00
_cell.angle_gamma   90.00
#
_symmetry.space_group_name_H-M   'P 1'
#
loop_
_entity.id
_entity.type
_entity.pdbx_description
1 polymer ?
#
loop_
_entity_poly.entity_id
_entity_poly.type
_entity_poly.pdbx_seq_one_letter_code
_entity_poly.pdbx_strand_id
1 'polypeptide(L)'
;MKCLFGIYHEDGGEIILDGKKQVINTSKQALDLGISMIHQELHPIRYRPVMENIWLGRFPMKGIAVDKKTMIKKTKELFKEVDLDIDPEVLAGTLSASNLQLVEIAKAVSYNSRIIIMDEPTSSLTDNETEHLFKIIRQLQEKGCAIIYISHKMEEILKISDEVTIMRDGTYVGTWPASELTTDLIISRMVGRDMTNRFPPKTYTPGKEVVLKVEDLCSPLPKSFQHVSFELHKGEILGIGGLVGAQRTEMVEALFGLRAIESGKIEKDGKPFKVKSVRDAKAHGLALLTEERRQSGVFGILS
;
A
#
# COMPACT_ATOMS: atom_id res chain seq x y z
N MET A 1 11.98 7.66 -11.02
CA MET A 1 12.32 6.27 -10.64
C MET A 1 11.93 5.23 -11.68
N LYS A 2 10.75 5.29 -12.32
CA LYS A 2 10.40 4.35 -13.40
C LYS A 2 11.39 4.30 -14.58
N CYS A 3 12.05 5.43 -14.91
CA CYS A 3 13.14 5.43 -15.89
C CYS A 3 14.39 4.67 -15.40
N LEU A 4 14.75 4.82 -14.12
CA LEU A 4 15.88 4.11 -13.51
C LEU A 4 15.69 2.58 -13.51
N PHE A 5 14.44 2.12 -13.46
CA PHE A 5 14.08 0.70 -13.56
C PHE A 5 13.69 0.26 -14.99
N GLY A 6 13.90 1.11 -16.01
CA GLY A 6 13.65 0.77 -17.41
C GLY A 6 12.19 0.44 -17.75
N ILE A 7 11.23 1.01 -17.01
CA ILE A 7 9.79 0.95 -17.34
C ILE A 7 9.44 2.10 -18.28
N TYR A 8 9.99 3.28 -18.04
CA TYR A 8 9.86 4.45 -18.89
C TYR A 8 11.22 4.81 -19.48
N HIS A 9 11.23 5.62 -20.54
CA HIS A 9 12.44 6.12 -21.16
C HIS A 9 12.58 7.61 -20.86
N GLU A 10 13.79 8.06 -20.58
CA GLU A 10 14.09 9.47 -20.42
C GLU A 10 14.01 10.22 -21.76
N ASP A 11 13.35 11.38 -21.76
CA ASP A 11 13.36 12.31 -22.91
C ASP A 11 14.65 13.17 -22.92
N GLY A 12 15.40 13.17 -21.81
CA GLY A 12 16.64 13.91 -21.64
C GLY A 12 17.27 13.66 -20.26
N GLY A 13 18.51 14.14 -20.08
CA GLY A 13 19.30 13.89 -18.87
C GLY A 13 20.21 12.66 -18.99
N GLU A 14 20.76 12.20 -17.87
CA GLU A 14 21.61 11.02 -17.85
C GLU A 14 21.52 10.25 -16.54
N ILE A 15 21.63 8.92 -16.64
CA ILE A 15 21.75 8.01 -15.50
C ILE A 15 23.22 7.62 -15.41
N ILE A 16 23.86 7.91 -14.27
CA ILE A 16 25.25 7.57 -14.01
C ILE A 16 25.29 6.56 -12.87
N LEU A 17 25.82 5.37 -13.14
CA LEU A 17 26.01 4.28 -12.17
C LEU A 17 27.48 3.91 -12.13
N ASP A 18 28.08 3.93 -10.93
CA ASP A 18 29.51 3.68 -10.71
C ASP A 18 30.42 4.56 -11.60
N GLY A 19 30.03 5.82 -11.78
CA GLY A 19 30.74 6.77 -12.64
C GLY A 19 30.60 6.52 -14.15
N LYS A 20 29.79 5.54 -14.56
CA LYS A 20 29.53 5.23 -15.97
C LYS A 20 28.11 5.62 -16.35
N LYS A 21 27.99 6.32 -17.48
CA LYS A 21 26.68 6.59 -18.09
C LYS A 21 26.02 5.27 -18.49
N GLN A 22 24.78 5.07 -18.07
CA GLN A 22 23.95 3.92 -18.40
C GLN A 22 22.75 4.37 -19.21
N VAL A 23 22.30 3.52 -20.13
CA VAL A 23 21.02 3.63 -20.83
C VAL A 23 20.21 2.40 -20.45
N ILE A 24 19.10 2.60 -19.74
CA ILE A 24 18.30 1.51 -19.17
C ILE A 24 16.93 1.51 -19.84
N ASN A 25 16.76 0.62 -20.82
CA ASN A 25 15.53 0.55 -21.63
C ASN A 25 14.59 -0.58 -21.21
N THR A 26 15.02 -1.44 -20.30
CA THR A 26 14.20 -2.57 -19.82
C THR A 26 14.46 -2.84 -18.34
N SER A 27 13.45 -3.35 -17.63
CA SER A 27 13.63 -3.79 -16.25
C SER A 27 14.62 -4.94 -16.08
N LYS A 28 14.81 -5.77 -17.10
CA LYS A 28 15.87 -6.78 -17.09
C LYS A 28 17.26 -6.14 -17.03
N GLN A 29 17.51 -5.11 -17.86
CA GLN A 29 18.78 -4.37 -17.81
C GLN A 29 19.00 -3.71 -16.45
N ALA A 30 17.95 -3.14 -15.85
CA ALA A 30 18.04 -2.57 -14.50
C ALA A 30 18.46 -3.64 -13.47
N LEU A 31 17.82 -4.81 -13.49
CA LEU A 31 18.14 -5.93 -12.61
C LEU A 31 19.57 -6.45 -12.83
N ASP A 32 20.01 -6.59 -14.08
CA ASP A 32 21.37 -7.00 -14.44
C ASP A 32 22.44 -5.98 -13.97
N LEU A 33 22.07 -4.69 -13.87
CA LEU A 33 22.89 -3.62 -13.29
C LEU A 33 22.84 -3.57 -11.76
N GLY A 34 22.06 -4.45 -11.12
CA GLY A 34 21.88 -4.52 -9.67
C GLY A 34 20.89 -3.49 -9.13
N ILE A 35 19.97 -2.99 -9.97
CA ILE A 35 18.88 -2.09 -9.57
C ILE A 35 17.59 -2.90 -9.49
N SER A 36 16.99 -2.98 -8.31
CA SER A 36 15.67 -3.58 -8.13
C SER A 36 14.65 -2.54 -7.68
N MET A 37 13.38 -2.85 -7.93
CA MET A 37 12.26 -1.99 -7.52
C MET A 37 11.19 -2.85 -6.84
N ILE A 38 10.72 -2.35 -5.70
CA ILE A 38 9.53 -2.82 -4.99
C ILE A 38 8.44 -1.80 -5.29
N HIS A 39 7.39 -2.25 -5.98
CA HIS A 39 6.30 -1.39 -6.42
C HIS A 39 5.29 -1.15 -5.30
N GLN A 40 4.60 -0.01 -5.34
CA GLN A 40 3.51 0.31 -4.43
C GLN A 40 2.38 -0.72 -4.52
N GLU A 41 2.02 -1.12 -5.74
CA GLU A 41 1.04 -2.18 -5.97
C GLU A 41 1.76 -3.50 -6.25
N LEU A 42 1.54 -4.48 -5.38
CA LEU A 42 2.16 -5.79 -5.49
C LEU A 42 1.44 -6.67 -6.51
N HIS A 43 2.19 -7.23 -7.45
CA HIS A 43 1.68 -8.09 -8.51
C HIS A 43 2.29 -9.51 -8.47
N PRO A 44 1.99 -10.31 -7.44
CA PRO A 44 2.42 -11.71 -7.46
C PRO A 44 1.66 -12.51 -8.50
N ILE A 45 2.32 -13.55 -9.00
CA ILE A 45 1.66 -14.67 -9.67
C ILE A 45 0.93 -15.48 -8.59
N ARG A 46 -0.31 -15.07 -8.31
CA ARG A 46 -1.14 -15.58 -7.20
C ARG A 46 -1.27 -17.11 -7.16
N TYR A 47 -1.34 -17.74 -8.32
CA TYR A 47 -1.53 -19.18 -8.47
C TYR A 47 -0.22 -19.99 -8.49
N ARG A 48 0.89 -19.37 -8.11
CA ARG A 48 2.19 -20.02 -8.02
C ARG A 48 2.77 -19.94 -6.61
N PRO A 49 3.60 -20.94 -6.23
CA PRO A 49 4.33 -20.89 -4.98
C PRO A 49 5.16 -19.61 -4.83
N VAL A 50 5.37 -19.19 -3.58
CA VAL A 50 6.19 -18.02 -3.26
C VAL A 50 7.61 -18.16 -3.83
N MET A 51 8.23 -19.34 -3.72
CA MET A 51 9.55 -19.58 -4.30
C MET A 51 9.58 -19.31 -5.81
N GLU A 52 8.54 -19.68 -6.56
CA GLU A 52 8.51 -19.46 -8.01
C GLU A 52 8.37 -17.98 -8.36
N ASN A 53 7.66 -17.20 -7.53
CA ASN A 53 7.58 -15.75 -7.67
C ASN A 53 8.95 -15.09 -7.47
N ILE A 54 9.72 -15.55 -6.48
CA ILE A 54 11.06 -15.03 -6.19
C ILE A 54 12.02 -15.31 -7.35
N TRP A 55 12.07 -16.57 -7.82
CA TRP A 55 13.05 -17.02 -8.82
C TRP A 55 12.59 -16.87 -10.28
N LEU A 56 11.49 -16.16 -10.53
CA LEU A 56 10.92 -16.00 -11.86
C LEU A 56 11.95 -15.47 -12.85
N GLY A 57 12.13 -16.18 -13.97
CA GLY A 57 13.11 -15.84 -15.01
C GLY A 57 14.56 -16.28 -14.72
N ARG A 58 14.82 -16.83 -13.52
CA ARG A 58 16.16 -17.24 -13.06
C ARG A 58 16.09 -18.49 -12.17
N PHE A 59 15.24 -19.42 -12.55
CA PHE A 59 15.06 -20.68 -11.83
C PHE A 59 16.41 -21.42 -11.71
N PRO A 60 16.76 -21.96 -10.53
CA PRO A 60 17.89 -22.87 -10.41
C PRO A 60 17.70 -24.06 -11.34
N MET A 61 18.69 -24.37 -12.18
CA MET A 61 18.62 -25.45 -13.17
C MET A 61 19.54 -26.61 -12.77
N LYS A 62 19.12 -27.83 -13.10
CA LYS A 62 19.93 -29.05 -13.09
C LYS A 62 19.87 -29.67 -14.48
N GLY A 63 20.83 -29.32 -15.32
CA GLY A 63 20.77 -29.58 -16.76
C GLY A 63 19.64 -28.76 -17.40
N ILE A 64 18.72 -29.43 -18.08
CA ILE A 64 17.58 -28.80 -18.76
C ILE A 64 16.33 -28.64 -17.86
N ALA A 65 16.34 -29.22 -16.66
CA ALA A 65 15.19 -29.22 -15.75
C ALA A 65 15.41 -28.23 -14.60
N VAL A 66 14.32 -27.69 -14.07
CA VAL A 66 14.33 -26.85 -12.86
C VAL A 66 14.66 -27.70 -11.63
N ASP A 67 15.63 -27.27 -10.84
CA ASP A 67 16.02 -27.90 -9.58
C ASP A 67 15.20 -27.36 -8.41
N LYS A 68 14.03 -27.97 -8.18
CA LYS A 68 13.13 -27.62 -7.08
C LYS A 68 13.80 -27.70 -5.71
N LYS A 69 14.67 -28.68 -5.48
CA LYS A 69 15.35 -28.87 -4.17
C LYS A 69 16.28 -27.70 -3.87
N THR A 70 17.07 -27.29 -4.87
CA THR A 70 17.94 -26.12 -4.75
C THR A 70 17.12 -24.83 -4.60
N MET A 71 16.00 -24.69 -5.32
CA MET A 71 15.11 -23.54 -5.19
C MET A 71 14.53 -23.38 -3.78
N ILE A 72 14.01 -24.46 -3.19
CA ILE A 72 13.50 -24.45 -1.81
C ILE A 72 14.62 -24.07 -0.84
N LYS A 73 15.80 -24.70 -0.97
CA LYS A 73 16.95 -24.42 -0.10
C LYS A 73 17.34 -22.93 -0.14
N LYS A 74 17.55 -22.37 -1.33
CA LYS A 74 17.89 -20.95 -1.51
C LYS A 74 16.81 -20.01 -0.99
N THR A 75 15.53 -20.37 -1.18
CA THR A 75 14.42 -19.56 -0.68
C THR A 75 14.38 -19.54 0.84
N LYS A 76 14.62 -20.67 1.51
CA LYS A 76 14.70 -20.74 2.98
C LYS A 76 15.89 -19.96 3.54
N GLU A 77 17.03 -19.97 2.84
CA GLU A 77 18.20 -19.16 3.21
C GLU A 77 17.89 -17.67 3.12
N LEU A 78 17.26 -17.24 2.03
CA LEU A 78 16.80 -15.88 1.81
C LEU A 78 15.76 -15.43 2.85
N PHE A 79 14.80 -16.29 3.19
CA PHE A 79 13.78 -16.00 4.20
C PHE A 79 14.37 -15.79 5.59
N LYS A 80 15.40 -16.56 5.95
CA LYS A 80 16.15 -16.32 7.19
C LYS A 80 16.87 -14.98 7.19
N GLU A 81 17.38 -14.55 6.03
CA GLU A 81 18.08 -13.27 5.90
C GLU A 81 17.15 -12.08 6.12
N VAL A 82 15.89 -12.18 5.70
CA VAL A 82 14.87 -11.14 5.89
C VAL A 82 13.92 -11.40 7.05
N ASP A 83 14.23 -12.37 7.93
CA ASP A 83 13.44 -12.70 9.13
C ASP A 83 11.96 -13.03 8.82
N LEU A 84 11.74 -13.78 7.72
CA LEU A 84 10.44 -14.18 7.20
C LEU A 84 10.14 -15.65 7.50
N ASP A 85 9.04 -15.92 8.18
CA ASP A 85 8.59 -17.29 8.50
C ASP A 85 7.40 -17.71 7.61
N ILE A 86 7.70 -18.07 6.37
CA ILE A 86 6.72 -18.53 5.38
C ILE A 86 7.22 -19.82 4.73
N ASP A 87 6.32 -20.76 4.48
CA ASP A 87 6.64 -21.92 3.64
C ASP A 87 6.84 -21.47 2.18
N PRO A 88 8.04 -21.67 1.58
CA PRO A 88 8.30 -21.33 0.18
C PRO A 88 7.33 -21.96 -0.82
N GLU A 89 6.69 -23.07 -0.45
CA GLU A 89 5.76 -23.81 -1.31
C GLU A 89 4.31 -23.31 -1.25
N VAL A 90 3.97 -22.43 -0.29
CA VAL A 90 2.63 -21.86 -0.20
C VAL A 90 2.34 -20.96 -1.40
N LEU A 91 1.07 -20.88 -1.82
CA LEU A 91 0.68 -20.03 -2.95
C LEU A 91 0.78 -18.56 -2.56
N ALA A 92 1.37 -17.74 -3.44
CA ALA A 92 1.50 -16.30 -3.17
C ALA A 92 0.14 -15.60 -2.98
N GLY A 93 -0.91 -16.10 -3.61
CA GLY A 93 -2.27 -15.57 -3.49
C GLY A 93 -2.96 -15.83 -2.14
N THR A 94 -2.40 -16.68 -1.27
CA THR A 94 -2.94 -16.94 0.07
C THR A 94 -2.25 -16.14 1.17
N LEU A 95 -1.22 -15.36 0.83
CA LEU A 95 -0.51 -14.53 1.79
C LEU A 95 -1.31 -13.27 2.14
N SER A 96 -1.13 -12.77 3.38
CA SER A 96 -1.54 -11.40 3.71
C SER A 96 -0.74 -10.39 2.89
N ALA A 97 -1.27 -9.17 2.76
CA ALA A 97 -0.57 -8.08 2.08
C ALA A 97 0.82 -7.82 2.70
N SER A 98 0.94 -7.89 4.02
CA SER A 98 2.20 -7.72 4.73
C SER A 98 3.22 -8.83 4.47
N ASN A 99 2.80 -10.09 4.49
CA ASN A 99 3.66 -11.21 4.11
C ASN A 99 4.11 -11.13 2.65
N LEU A 100 3.21 -10.67 1.77
CA LEU A 100 3.52 -10.48 0.37
C LEU A 100 4.55 -9.34 0.15
N GLN A 101 4.47 -8.27 0.93
CA GLN A 101 5.47 -7.19 0.93
C GLN A 101 6.86 -7.72 1.32
N LEU A 102 6.94 -8.54 2.37
CA LEU A 102 8.20 -9.17 2.81
C LEU A 102 8.76 -10.14 1.76
N VAL A 103 7.89 -10.88 1.05
CA VAL A 103 8.29 -11.71 -0.09
C VAL A 103 8.88 -10.87 -1.22
N GLU A 104 8.32 -9.70 -1.52
CA GLU A 104 8.84 -8.82 -2.57
C GLU A 104 10.18 -8.19 -2.18
N ILE A 105 10.38 -7.90 -0.88
CA ILE A 105 11.68 -7.50 -0.33
C ILE A 105 12.69 -8.65 -0.48
N ALA A 106 12.33 -9.87 -0.08
CA ALA A 106 13.15 -11.05 -0.29
C ALA A 106 13.52 -11.21 -1.78
N LYS A 107 12.55 -11.02 -2.68
CA LYS A 107 12.79 -11.03 -4.13
C LYS A 107 13.84 -10.00 -4.53
N ALA A 108 13.72 -8.74 -4.09
CA ALA A 108 14.70 -7.69 -4.36
C ALA A 108 16.10 -8.02 -3.82
N VAL A 109 16.20 -8.57 -2.61
CA VAL A 109 17.47 -9.00 -1.99
C VAL A 109 18.14 -10.10 -2.80
N SER A 110 17.37 -11.08 -3.25
CA SER A 110 17.91 -12.23 -4.00
C SER A 110 18.47 -11.89 -5.38
N TYR A 111 18.27 -10.67 -5.89
CA TYR A 111 18.95 -10.17 -7.09
C TYR A 111 20.38 -9.65 -6.82
N ASN A 112 20.87 -9.75 -5.58
CA ASN A 112 22.14 -9.13 -5.15
C ASN A 112 22.16 -7.63 -5.50
N SER A 113 21.02 -6.98 -5.25
CA SER A 113 20.80 -5.58 -5.64
C SER A 113 21.76 -4.66 -4.90
N ARG A 114 22.39 -3.76 -5.64
CA ARG A 114 23.22 -2.66 -5.13
C ARG A 114 22.38 -1.42 -4.86
N ILE A 115 21.28 -1.27 -5.61
CA ILE A 115 20.28 -0.21 -5.43
C ILE A 115 18.91 -0.86 -5.33
N ILE A 116 18.15 -0.54 -4.28
CA ILE A 116 16.75 -0.95 -4.13
C ILE A 116 15.87 0.29 -4.07
N ILE A 117 14.94 0.38 -5.00
CA ILE A 117 13.91 1.41 -5.03
C ILE A 117 12.67 0.86 -4.33
N MET A 118 12.17 1.55 -3.32
CA MET A 118 10.96 1.17 -2.60
C MET A 118 9.89 2.25 -2.78
N ASP A 119 8.80 1.91 -3.46
CA ASP A 119 7.71 2.84 -3.79
C ASP A 119 6.55 2.67 -2.81
N GLU A 120 6.42 3.58 -1.84
CA GLU A 120 5.42 3.55 -0.74
C GLU A 120 5.25 2.18 -0.06
N PRO A 121 6.34 1.56 0.44
CA PRO A 121 6.34 0.16 0.87
C PRO A 121 5.56 -0.13 2.15
N THR A 122 5.09 0.91 2.87
CA THR A 122 4.36 0.79 4.15
C THR A 122 2.86 1.10 4.01
N SER A 123 2.37 1.33 2.79
CA SER A 123 0.98 1.71 2.56
C SER A 123 -0.03 0.68 3.08
N SER A 124 0.32 -0.61 3.03
CA SER A 124 -0.52 -1.73 3.51
C SER A 124 -0.01 -2.38 4.82
N LEU A 125 0.91 -1.73 5.54
CA LEU A 125 1.56 -2.29 6.73
C LEU A 125 1.06 -1.60 8.01
N THR A 126 1.02 -2.37 9.10
CA THR A 126 0.88 -1.85 10.46
C THR A 126 2.19 -1.22 10.96
N ASP A 127 2.16 -0.48 12.06
CA ASP A 127 3.35 0.14 12.65
C ASP A 127 4.42 -0.91 13.01
N ASN A 128 4.01 -2.04 13.61
CA ASN A 128 4.94 -3.13 13.94
C ASN A 128 5.59 -3.74 12.68
N GLU A 129 4.83 -3.91 11.60
CA GLU A 129 5.36 -4.42 10.33
C GLU A 129 6.28 -3.39 9.65
N THR A 130 5.98 -2.11 9.81
CA THR A 130 6.83 -0.99 9.34
C THR A 130 8.16 -0.95 10.07
N GLU A 131 8.18 -1.15 11.39
CA GLU A 131 9.43 -1.28 12.16
C GLU A 131 10.28 -2.46 11.70
N HIS A 132 9.62 -3.58 11.39
CA HIS A 132 10.29 -4.76 10.85
C HIS A 132 10.90 -4.49 9.47
N LEU A 133 10.18 -3.78 8.58
CA LEU A 133 10.72 -3.30 7.31
C LEU A 133 11.97 -2.43 7.54
N PHE A 134 11.94 -1.50 8.49
CA PHE A 134 13.07 -0.62 8.78
C PHE A 134 14.29 -1.40 9.29
N LYS A 135 14.09 -2.47 10.06
CA LYS A 135 15.17 -3.37 10.47
C LYS A 135 15.84 -4.02 9.25
N ILE A 136 15.05 -4.50 8.28
CA ILE A 136 15.57 -5.10 7.04
C ILE A 136 16.33 -4.07 6.20
N ILE A 137 15.78 -2.86 6.04
CA ILE A 137 16.42 -1.75 5.32
C ILE A 137 17.82 -1.48 5.90
N ARG A 138 17.94 -1.36 7.22
CA ARG A 138 19.23 -1.13 7.89
C ARG A 138 20.23 -2.25 7.64
N GLN A 139 19.78 -3.51 7.71
CA GLN A 139 20.64 -4.66 7.40
C GLN A 139 21.14 -4.66 5.94
N LEU A 140 20.33 -4.18 5.00
CA LEU A 140 20.73 -4.05 3.59
C LEU A 140 21.72 -2.88 3.41
N GLN A 141 21.50 -1.76 4.11
CA GLN A 141 22.45 -0.64 4.13
C GLN A 141 23.82 -1.07 4.70
N GLU A 142 23.84 -1.84 5.79
CA GLU A 142 25.07 -2.40 6.38
C GLU A 142 25.87 -3.28 5.40
N LYS A 143 25.19 -3.88 4.41
CA LYS A 143 25.80 -4.67 3.32
C LYS A 143 26.24 -3.82 2.14
N GLY A 144 26.10 -2.49 2.21
CA GLY A 144 26.45 -1.55 1.15
C GLY A 144 25.38 -1.38 0.08
N CYS A 145 24.12 -1.74 0.37
CA CYS A 145 23.00 -1.51 -0.54
C CYS A 145 22.48 -0.07 -0.39
N ALA A 146 22.38 0.67 -1.50
CA ALA A 146 21.75 1.98 -1.52
C ALA A 146 20.22 1.83 -1.63
N ILE A 147 19.48 2.59 -0.84
CA ILE A 147 18.02 2.52 -0.79
C ILE A 147 17.43 3.85 -1.25
N ILE A 148 16.55 3.80 -2.26
CA ILE A 148 15.72 4.93 -2.67
C ILE A 148 14.32 4.69 -2.10
N TYR A 149 13.99 5.37 -1.02
CA TYR A 149 12.71 5.23 -0.34
C TYR A 149 11.75 6.36 -0.74
N ILE A 150 10.62 6.01 -1.35
CA ILE A 150 9.58 6.95 -1.77
C ILE A 150 8.43 6.84 -0.78
N SER A 151 8.07 7.95 -0.14
CA SER A 151 6.96 8.00 0.82
C SER A 151 6.41 9.41 0.94
N HIS A 152 5.16 9.49 1.38
CA HIS A 152 4.50 10.72 1.82
C HIS A 152 4.30 10.75 3.35
N LYS A 153 4.85 9.77 4.09
CA LYS A 153 4.80 9.69 5.55
C LYS A 153 6.09 10.25 6.16
N MET A 154 6.04 11.50 6.59
CA MET A 154 7.22 12.24 7.08
C MET A 154 7.91 11.58 8.27
N GLU A 155 7.17 10.96 9.19
CA GLU A 155 7.76 10.26 10.35
C GLU A 155 8.64 9.09 9.91
N GLU A 156 8.27 8.37 8.85
CA GLU A 156 9.08 7.30 8.27
C GLU A 156 10.34 7.86 7.60
N ILE A 157 10.17 8.90 6.78
CA ILE A 157 11.26 9.54 6.03
C ILE A 157 12.36 9.99 6.99
N LEU A 158 12.00 10.72 8.05
CA LEU A 158 12.94 11.24 9.04
C LEU A 158 13.63 10.15 9.86
N LYS A 159 13.05 8.94 9.92
CA LYS A 159 13.59 7.82 10.71
C LYS A 159 14.60 6.96 9.97
N ILE A 160 14.51 6.91 8.63
CA ILE A 160 15.26 5.95 7.81
C ILE A 160 16.18 6.58 6.77
N SER A 161 15.99 7.85 6.45
CA SER A 161 16.72 8.49 5.35
C SER A 161 17.97 9.20 5.85
N ASP A 162 19.04 9.15 5.06
CA ASP A 162 20.22 10.01 5.24
C ASP A 162 19.99 11.39 4.63
N GLU A 163 19.38 11.42 3.44
CA GLU A 163 19.00 12.63 2.70
C GLU A 163 17.57 12.53 2.18
N VAL A 164 16.90 13.67 2.04
CA VAL A 164 15.53 13.77 1.55
C VAL A 164 15.50 14.70 0.35
N THR A 165 15.03 14.17 -0.79
CA THR A 165 14.75 14.96 -1.98
C THR A 165 13.26 15.24 -2.08
N ILE A 166 12.89 16.51 -2.23
CA ILE A 166 11.49 16.93 -2.38
C ILE A 166 11.24 17.32 -3.83
N MET A 167 10.14 16.81 -4.38
CA MET A 167 9.63 17.17 -5.70
C MET A 167 8.25 17.81 -5.57
N ARG A 168 7.93 18.77 -6.44
CA ARG A 168 6.63 19.46 -6.51
C ARG A 168 6.28 19.79 -7.96
N ASP A 169 5.04 19.54 -8.36
CA ASP A 169 4.54 19.82 -9.72
C ASP A 169 5.43 19.25 -10.84
N GLY A 170 6.01 18.06 -10.61
CA GLY A 170 6.95 17.41 -11.55
C GLY A 170 8.36 18.01 -11.57
N THR A 171 8.65 18.99 -10.71
CA THR A 171 9.94 19.68 -10.63
C THR A 171 10.70 19.32 -9.36
N TYR A 172 12.03 19.40 -9.45
CA TYR A 172 12.92 19.27 -8.30
C TYR A 172 12.87 20.53 -7.43
N VAL A 173 12.59 20.37 -6.14
CA VAL A 173 12.56 21.49 -5.18
C VAL A 173 13.90 21.62 -4.45
N GLY A 174 14.52 20.51 -4.09
CA GLY A 174 15.79 20.48 -3.39
C GLY A 174 16.06 19.14 -2.71
N THR A 175 17.28 19.00 -2.19
CA THR A 175 17.76 17.87 -1.40
C THR A 175 18.42 18.41 -0.14
N TRP A 176 18.12 17.80 1.00
CA TRP A 176 18.68 18.18 2.30
C TRP A 176 19.06 16.95 3.11
N PRO A 177 20.03 17.06 4.03
CA PRO A 177 20.25 16.06 5.06
C PRO A 177 18.97 15.86 5.87
N ALA A 178 18.59 14.61 6.14
CA ALA A 178 17.40 14.31 6.92
C ALA A 178 17.48 14.91 8.34
N SER A 179 18.68 15.02 8.91
CA SER A 179 18.95 15.63 10.22
C SER A 179 18.61 17.12 10.31
N GLU A 180 18.53 17.83 9.17
CA GLU A 180 18.19 19.25 9.12
C GLU A 180 16.70 19.50 8.90
N LEU A 181 15.92 18.44 8.66
CA LEU A 181 14.52 18.53 8.32
C LEU A 181 13.61 18.25 9.52
N THR A 182 12.50 18.98 9.56
CA THR A 182 11.34 18.68 10.41
C THR A 182 10.14 18.35 9.55
N THR A 183 9.14 17.69 10.12
CA THR A 183 7.86 17.42 9.43
C THR A 183 7.25 18.70 8.84
N ASP A 184 7.36 19.82 9.55
CA ASP A 184 6.82 21.11 9.12
C ASP A 184 7.60 21.69 7.93
N LEU A 185 8.93 21.56 7.95
CA LEU A 185 9.78 21.97 6.83
C LEU A 185 9.53 21.11 5.59
N ILE A 186 9.39 19.79 5.76
CA ILE A 186 9.08 18.91 4.61
C ILE A 186 7.76 19.33 3.99
N ILE A 187 6.70 19.50 4.78
CA ILE A 187 5.38 19.87 4.26
C ILE A 187 5.41 21.26 3.61
N SER A 188 6.03 22.27 4.25
CA SER A 188 6.09 23.61 3.67
C SER A 188 6.80 23.63 2.31
N ARG A 189 7.85 22.81 2.15
CA ARG A 189 8.58 22.63 0.89
C ARG A 189 7.75 21.87 -0.15
N MET A 190 7.00 20.85 0.25
CA MET A 190 6.09 20.11 -0.64
C MET A 190 4.93 20.97 -1.14
N VAL A 191 4.31 21.79 -0.28
CA VAL A 191 3.12 22.58 -0.62
C VAL A 191 3.49 23.96 -1.18
N GLY A 192 4.69 24.46 -0.90
CA GLY A 192 5.15 25.78 -1.33
C GLY A 192 4.49 26.94 -0.59
N ARG A 193 3.92 26.71 0.59
CA ARG A 193 3.29 27.72 1.44
C ARG A 193 3.63 27.45 2.91
N ASP A 194 3.71 28.52 3.71
CA ASP A 194 3.90 28.39 5.15
C ASP A 194 2.68 27.75 5.82
N MET A 195 2.96 26.89 6.81
CA MET A 195 1.99 26.00 7.46
C MET A 195 1.14 26.66 8.54
N THR A 196 0.91 27.97 8.47
CA THR A 196 0.21 28.74 9.52
C THR A 196 -1.26 28.29 9.73
N ASN A 197 -1.85 27.53 8.80
CA ASN A 197 -3.26 27.07 8.85
C ASN A 197 -3.43 25.54 8.71
N ARG A 198 -2.57 24.74 9.36
CA ARG A 198 -2.65 23.26 9.30
C ARG A 198 -4.01 22.69 9.76
N PHE A 199 -4.70 23.41 10.65
CA PHE A 199 -6.09 23.17 11.00
C PHE A 199 -6.85 24.49 10.85
N PRO A 200 -7.64 24.69 9.77
CA PRO A 200 -8.49 25.86 9.70
C PRO A 200 -9.44 25.84 10.91
N PRO A 201 -9.76 27.01 11.51
CA PRO A 201 -10.70 27.07 12.60
C PRO A 201 -12.01 26.39 12.18
N LYS A 202 -12.50 25.46 13.01
CA LYS A 202 -13.79 24.79 12.77
C LYS A 202 -14.91 25.82 12.92
N THR A 203 -15.29 26.44 11.82
CA THR A 203 -16.39 27.42 11.78
C THR A 203 -17.77 26.77 11.70
N TYR A 204 -17.81 25.44 11.54
CA TYR A 204 -19.03 24.68 11.32
C TYR A 204 -19.46 23.92 12.58
N THR A 205 -20.72 24.08 12.95
CA THR A 205 -21.41 23.27 13.96
C THR A 205 -22.49 22.43 13.26
N PRO A 206 -22.45 21.09 13.38
CA PRO A 206 -23.49 20.22 12.84
C PRO A 206 -24.90 20.65 13.27
N GLY A 207 -25.87 20.52 12.36
CA GLY A 207 -27.27 20.73 12.71
C GLY A 207 -27.78 19.68 13.71
N LYS A 208 -28.96 19.89 14.29
CA LYS A 208 -29.66 18.89 15.13
C LYS A 208 -30.51 17.91 14.33
N GLU A 209 -30.68 18.16 13.03
CA GLU A 209 -31.48 17.34 12.13
C GLU A 209 -30.73 16.06 11.78
N VAL A 210 -31.27 14.90 12.20
CA VAL A 210 -30.73 13.58 11.84
C VAL A 210 -31.14 13.25 10.41
N VAL A 211 -30.16 13.06 9.52
CA VAL A 211 -30.40 12.72 8.11
C VAL A 211 -30.27 11.23 7.83
N LEU A 212 -29.48 10.51 8.62
CA LEU A 212 -29.39 9.05 8.58
C LEU A 212 -29.30 8.52 10.00
N LYS A 213 -30.13 7.54 10.31
CA LYS A 213 -30.15 6.84 11.59
C LYS A 213 -30.03 5.34 11.36
N VAL A 214 -29.12 4.72 12.08
CA VAL A 214 -28.88 3.27 12.08
C VAL A 214 -29.09 2.77 13.50
N GLU A 215 -29.96 1.79 13.68
CA GLU A 215 -30.26 1.18 14.98
C GLU A 215 -30.09 -0.33 14.92
N ASP A 216 -29.29 -0.87 15.83
CA ASP A 216 -29.09 -2.29 16.09
C ASP A 216 -28.82 -3.13 14.83
N LEU A 217 -27.94 -2.63 13.96
CA LEU A 217 -27.62 -3.25 12.69
C LEU A 217 -26.69 -4.46 12.87
N CYS A 218 -27.12 -5.62 12.38
CA CYS A 218 -26.39 -6.88 12.50
C CYS A 218 -26.14 -7.55 11.13
N SER A 219 -24.96 -8.12 11.00
CA SER A 219 -24.57 -8.98 9.88
C SER A 219 -25.04 -10.42 10.11
N PRO A 220 -25.45 -11.16 9.06
CA PRO A 220 -25.76 -12.59 9.17
C PRO A 220 -24.53 -13.45 9.50
N LEU A 221 -23.32 -12.89 9.43
CA LEU A 221 -22.10 -13.55 9.85
C LEU A 221 -21.80 -13.19 11.31
N PRO A 222 -21.80 -14.17 12.26
CA PRO A 222 -21.64 -13.89 13.68
C PRO A 222 -20.32 -13.20 14.06
N LYS A 223 -19.27 -13.36 13.25
CA LYS A 223 -17.96 -12.73 13.45
C LYS A 223 -17.78 -11.39 12.72
N SER A 224 -18.83 -10.89 12.06
CA SER A 224 -18.81 -9.60 11.37
C SER A 224 -19.36 -8.50 12.29
N PHE A 225 -19.82 -7.37 11.74
CA PHE A 225 -20.42 -6.28 12.52
C PHE A 225 -21.72 -6.75 13.21
N GLN A 226 -21.88 -6.38 14.48
CA GLN A 226 -23.03 -6.74 15.31
C GLN A 226 -23.45 -5.53 16.16
N HIS A 227 -24.76 -5.35 16.33
CA HIS A 227 -25.37 -4.34 17.20
C HIS A 227 -24.89 -2.90 16.94
N VAL A 228 -24.70 -2.53 15.67
CA VAL A 228 -24.20 -1.21 15.30
C VAL A 228 -25.33 -0.17 15.34
N SER A 229 -25.12 0.92 16.08
CA SER A 229 -26.05 2.05 16.12
C SER A 229 -25.31 3.39 16.03
N PHE A 230 -25.80 4.29 15.20
CA PHE A 230 -25.29 5.66 15.08
C PHE A 230 -26.29 6.59 14.39
N GLU A 231 -26.07 7.89 14.56
CA GLU A 231 -26.81 8.96 13.89
C GLU A 231 -25.83 9.83 13.10
N LEU A 232 -26.26 10.28 11.92
CA LEU A 232 -25.55 11.27 11.10
C LEU A 232 -26.44 12.49 10.97
N HIS A 233 -25.91 13.64 11.36
CA HIS A 233 -26.64 14.90 11.32
C HIS A 233 -26.38 15.65 10.01
N LYS A 234 -27.31 16.56 9.68
CA LYS A 234 -27.20 17.39 8.49
C LYS A 234 -25.92 18.21 8.49
N GLY A 235 -25.16 18.07 7.41
CA GLY A 235 -23.85 18.71 7.18
C GLY A 235 -22.72 18.20 8.08
N GLU A 236 -22.95 17.15 8.88
CA GLU A 236 -21.89 16.46 9.61
C GLU A 236 -21.05 15.59 8.67
N ILE A 237 -19.77 15.44 8.99
CA ILE A 237 -18.92 14.38 8.46
C ILE A 237 -18.71 13.38 9.60
N LEU A 238 -19.41 12.25 9.53
CA LEU A 238 -19.27 11.16 10.50
C LEU A 238 -18.09 10.27 10.12
N GLY A 239 -17.13 10.12 11.04
CA GLY A 239 -15.99 9.22 10.90
C GLY A 239 -16.20 7.91 11.65
N ILE A 240 -15.89 6.77 11.01
CA ILE A 240 -15.96 5.44 11.62
C ILE A 240 -14.55 4.85 11.71
N GLY A 241 -14.04 4.70 12.94
CA GLY A 241 -12.68 4.23 13.23
C GLY A 241 -12.65 2.82 13.85
N GLY A 242 -11.52 2.11 13.69
CA GLY A 242 -11.33 0.75 14.19
C GLY A 242 -10.07 0.09 13.62
N LEU A 243 -9.59 -0.98 14.26
CA LEU A 243 -8.44 -1.75 13.77
C LEU A 243 -8.77 -2.52 12.48
N VAL A 244 -7.74 -3.03 11.79
CA VAL A 244 -7.93 -3.99 10.69
C VAL A 244 -8.72 -5.20 11.20
N GLY A 245 -9.77 -5.58 10.46
CA GLY A 245 -10.68 -6.64 10.87
C GLY A 245 -11.86 -6.19 11.75
N ALA A 246 -11.94 -4.91 12.14
CA ALA A 246 -13.07 -4.35 12.92
C ALA A 246 -14.40 -4.25 12.15
N GLN A 247 -14.47 -4.75 10.92
CA GLN A 247 -15.69 -4.89 10.13
C GLN A 247 -16.33 -3.56 9.66
N ARG A 248 -15.54 -2.48 9.60
CA ARG A 248 -15.98 -1.14 9.16
C ARG A 248 -16.43 -1.15 7.71
N THR A 249 -15.60 -1.71 6.83
CA THR A 249 -15.86 -1.80 5.39
C THR A 249 -17.10 -2.63 5.12
N GLU A 250 -17.21 -3.77 5.79
CA GLU A 250 -18.35 -4.67 5.71
C GLU A 250 -19.66 -4.00 6.13
N MET A 251 -19.63 -3.21 7.21
CA MET A 251 -20.78 -2.44 7.67
C MET A 251 -21.20 -1.37 6.64
N VAL A 252 -20.25 -0.60 6.10
CA VAL A 252 -20.55 0.42 5.08
C VAL A 252 -21.07 -0.22 3.79
N GLU A 253 -20.48 -1.33 3.37
CA GLU A 253 -20.93 -2.12 2.22
C GLU A 253 -22.34 -2.68 2.42
N ALA A 254 -22.70 -3.09 3.65
CA ALA A 254 -24.05 -3.53 3.99
C ALA A 254 -25.08 -2.40 3.89
N LEU A 255 -24.74 -1.20 4.41
CA LEU A 255 -25.58 0.00 4.27
C LEU A 255 -25.79 0.42 2.81
N PHE A 256 -24.86 0.06 1.92
CA PHE A 256 -24.98 0.30 0.48
C PHE A 256 -25.57 -0.89 -0.29
N GLY A 257 -25.89 -2.01 0.37
CA GLY A 257 -26.54 -3.17 -0.26
C GLY A 257 -25.61 -4.07 -1.07
N LEU A 258 -24.31 -4.04 -0.79
CA LEU A 258 -23.32 -5.01 -1.29
C LEU A 258 -23.23 -6.25 -0.41
N ARG A 259 -23.64 -6.13 0.87
CA ARG A 259 -23.72 -7.23 1.83
C ARG A 259 -25.12 -7.33 2.43
N ALA A 260 -25.47 -8.53 2.87
CA ALA A 260 -26.74 -8.78 3.53
C ALA A 260 -26.75 -8.22 4.96
N ILE A 261 -27.92 -7.76 5.40
CA ILE A 261 -28.23 -7.34 6.76
C ILE A 261 -29.20 -8.38 7.34
N GLU A 262 -28.90 -8.91 8.52
CA GLU A 262 -29.77 -9.85 9.22
C GLU A 262 -30.90 -9.13 9.98
N SER A 263 -30.52 -8.11 10.76
CA SER A 263 -31.44 -7.32 11.58
C SER A 263 -30.98 -5.87 11.71
N GLY A 264 -31.86 -5.04 12.26
CA GLY A 264 -31.64 -3.61 12.48
C GLY A 264 -32.57 -2.74 11.66
N LYS A 265 -32.51 -1.44 11.92
CA LYS A 265 -33.32 -0.41 11.24
C LYS A 265 -32.41 0.66 10.65
N ILE A 266 -32.77 1.12 9.46
CA ILE A 266 -32.12 2.22 8.78
C ILE A 266 -33.20 3.23 8.41
N GLU A 267 -33.00 4.47 8.80
CA GLU A 267 -33.89 5.59 8.47
C GLU A 267 -33.09 6.68 7.78
N LYS A 268 -33.64 7.24 6.69
CA LYS A 268 -33.08 8.41 6.02
C LYS A 268 -34.13 9.51 5.96
N ASP A 269 -33.77 10.72 6.37
CA ASP A 269 -34.67 11.88 6.47
C ASP A 269 -35.97 11.54 7.24
N GLY A 270 -35.83 10.79 8.33
CA GLY A 270 -36.93 10.31 9.18
C GLY A 270 -37.81 9.20 8.56
N LYS A 271 -37.44 8.66 7.40
CA LYS A 271 -38.20 7.58 6.73
C LYS A 271 -37.44 6.26 6.82
N PRO A 272 -38.03 5.20 7.40
CA PRO A 272 -37.41 3.89 7.41
C PRO A 272 -37.33 3.32 6.00
N PHE A 273 -36.20 2.71 5.66
CA PHE A 273 -36.03 1.98 4.41
C PHE A 273 -35.22 0.70 4.61
N LYS A 274 -35.39 -0.24 3.69
CA LYS A 274 -34.63 -1.50 3.67
C LYS A 274 -33.68 -1.48 2.49
N VAL A 275 -32.44 -1.88 2.74
CA VAL A 275 -31.43 -2.04 1.70
C VAL A 275 -31.22 -3.53 1.45
N LYS A 276 -31.68 -4.02 0.30
CA LYS A 276 -31.41 -5.39 -0.15
C LYS A 276 -30.44 -5.44 -1.32
N SER A 277 -30.27 -4.31 -1.99
CA SER A 277 -29.42 -4.16 -3.16
C SER A 277 -28.87 -2.74 -3.27
N VAL A 278 -27.81 -2.59 -4.06
CA VAL A 278 -27.25 -1.29 -4.44
C VAL A 278 -28.28 -0.33 -5.04
N ARG A 279 -29.29 -0.86 -5.75
CA ARG A 279 -30.35 -0.02 -6.33
C ARG A 279 -31.19 0.66 -5.25
N ASP A 280 -31.44 -0.03 -4.14
CA ASP A 280 -32.23 0.52 -3.03
C ASP A 280 -31.50 1.68 -2.35
N ALA A 281 -30.19 1.50 -2.09
CA ALA A 281 -29.36 2.55 -1.51
C ALA A 281 -29.27 3.78 -2.42
N LYS A 282 -29.07 3.58 -3.74
CA LYS A 282 -29.02 4.66 -4.72
C LYS A 282 -30.36 5.41 -4.86
N ALA A 283 -31.49 4.70 -4.78
CA ALA A 283 -32.81 5.33 -4.79
C ALA A 283 -33.02 6.30 -3.60
N HIS A 284 -32.27 6.09 -2.52
CA HIS A 284 -32.26 6.96 -1.35
C HIS A 284 -31.11 8.00 -1.39
N GLY A 285 -30.43 8.16 -2.52
CA GLY A 285 -29.37 9.16 -2.70
C GLY A 285 -28.05 8.82 -2.02
N LEU A 286 -27.83 7.54 -1.68
CA LEU A 286 -26.53 7.09 -1.17
C LEU A 286 -25.59 6.79 -2.35
N ALA A 287 -24.31 7.07 -2.14
CA ALA A 287 -23.21 6.68 -3.03
C ALA A 287 -22.08 6.11 -2.19
N LEU A 288 -21.44 5.06 -2.69
CA LEU A 288 -20.29 4.43 -2.04
C LEU A 288 -19.03 4.67 -2.87
N LEU A 289 -18.03 5.23 -2.22
CA LEU A 289 -16.65 5.19 -2.67
C LEU A 289 -15.99 4.00 -1.98
N THR A 290 -15.50 3.03 -2.77
CA THR A 290 -14.93 1.82 -2.22
C THR A 290 -13.53 2.06 -1.65
N GLU A 291 -13.14 1.25 -0.67
CA GLU A 291 -11.81 1.27 -0.06
C GLU A 291 -10.73 0.88 -1.09
N GLU A 292 -10.96 -0.22 -1.82
CA GLU A 292 -10.06 -0.75 -2.85
C GLU A 292 -10.46 -0.29 -4.26
N ARG A 293 -9.85 0.80 -4.73
CA ARG A 293 -10.20 1.43 -6.03
C ARG A 293 -10.07 0.47 -7.20
N ARG A 294 -9.03 -0.36 -7.25
CA ARG A 294 -8.76 -1.23 -8.40
C ARG A 294 -9.60 -2.50 -8.39
N GLN A 295 -9.83 -3.08 -7.21
CA GLN A 295 -10.55 -4.34 -7.09
C GLN A 295 -12.07 -4.15 -7.15
N SER A 296 -12.60 -3.11 -6.49
CA SER A 296 -14.05 -2.91 -6.34
C SER A 296 -14.56 -1.59 -6.92
N GLY A 297 -13.67 -0.63 -7.20
CA GLY A 297 -14.02 0.67 -7.79
C GLY A 297 -13.91 0.74 -9.32
N VAL A 298 -13.17 -0.17 -9.96
CA VAL A 298 -12.91 -0.17 -11.41
C VAL A 298 -13.35 -1.50 -12.02
N PHE A 299 -14.33 -1.45 -12.93
CA PHE A 299 -14.69 -2.60 -13.78
C PHE A 299 -13.78 -2.61 -15.00
N GLY A 300 -12.67 -3.34 -14.94
CA GLY A 300 -11.67 -3.40 -16.03
C GLY A 300 -12.13 -4.05 -17.34
N ILE A 301 -13.40 -4.47 -17.46
CA ILE A 301 -13.97 -5.17 -18.63
C ILE A 301 -15.27 -4.48 -19.11
N LEU A 302 -15.36 -3.16 -18.99
CA LEU A 302 -16.37 -2.35 -19.73
C LEU A 302 -15.69 -1.58 -20.86
N SER A 303 -14.77 -2.24 -21.56
CA SER A 303 -14.16 -1.81 -22.83
C SER A 303 -14.49 -2.81 -23.91
#